data_AF-A0A848TQN2-F1
#
_entry.id   AF-A0A848TQN2-F1
#
_cell.length_a   1.000
_cell.length_b   1.000
_cell.length_c   1.000
_cell.angle_alpha   90.00
_cell.angle_beta   90.00
_cell.angle_gamma   90.00
#
_symmetry.space_group_name_H-M   'P 1'
#
loop_
_entity.id
_entity.type
_entity.pdbx_description
1 polymer ?
#
loop_
_entity_poly.entity_id
_entity_poly.type
_entity_poly.pdbx_seq_one_letter_code
_entity_poly.pdbx_strand_id
1 'polypeptide(L)'
;DRDDGRARFGPGYKRVALPDRCLVTVETARGDRLAYGARCLNRNFRHAGKLPSGCETVVRTRRGFRTVYGARCLERDGWQVLARR
;
A
#
# COMPACT_ATOMS: atom_id res chain seq x y z
N ASP A 1 32.37 8.08 18.71
CA ASP A 1 31.14 7.61 19.39
C ASP A 1 30.04 8.67 19.33
N ARG A 2 29.06 8.49 18.42
CA ARG A 2 27.75 9.15 18.50
C ARG A 2 26.70 8.15 18.04
N ASP A 3 26.37 7.26 18.98
CA ASP A 3 25.24 6.35 18.96
C ASP A 3 23.91 7.12 18.83
N ASP A 4 23.50 7.40 17.60
CA ASP A 4 22.15 7.89 17.30
C ASP A 4 21.16 6.72 17.31
N GLY A 5 20.77 6.31 18.51
CA GLY A 5 19.66 5.41 18.81
C GLY A 5 18.28 5.95 18.41
N ARG A 6 18.10 6.44 17.18
CA ARG A 6 16.84 6.97 16.66
C ARG A 6 16.18 6.00 15.68
N ALA A 7 15.26 5.23 16.25
CA ALA A 7 14.15 4.55 15.59
C ALA A 7 14.48 3.47 14.54
N ARG A 8 14.39 2.21 14.97
CA ARG A 8 14.17 1.02 14.11
C ARG A 8 12.84 1.06 13.31
N PHE A 9 12.15 2.20 13.32
CA PHE A 9 10.84 2.42 12.73
C PHE A 9 11.02 3.50 11.68
N GLY A 10 10.86 3.12 10.41
CA GLY A 10 11.08 3.97 9.25
C GLY A 10 10.39 5.35 9.29
N PRO A 11 10.61 6.18 8.27
CA PRO A 11 10.18 7.56 8.27
C PRO A 11 8.69 7.72 8.58
N GLY A 12 8.34 8.75 9.36
CA GLY A 12 7.03 8.88 10.03
C GLY A 12 5.80 8.80 9.12
N TYR A 13 5.95 9.04 7.81
CA TYR A 13 4.86 8.86 6.83
C TYR A 13 4.42 7.40 6.67
N LYS A 14 5.29 6.40 6.92
CA LYS A 14 4.93 4.97 6.87
C LYS A 14 4.02 4.55 8.03
N ARG A 15 4.00 5.32 9.12
CA ARG A 15 3.15 5.10 10.30
C ARG A 15 1.71 5.57 10.10
N VAL A 16 1.43 6.27 8.99
CA VAL A 16 0.09 6.73 8.66
C VAL A 16 -0.65 5.58 7.97
N ALA A 17 -1.73 5.13 8.59
CA ALA A 17 -2.56 4.06 8.05
C ALA A 17 -3.10 4.41 6.66
N LEU A 18 -3.02 3.46 5.74
CA LEU A 18 -3.64 3.59 4.43
C LEU A 18 -5.18 3.58 4.58
N PRO A 19 -5.92 4.43 3.84
CA PRO A 19 -7.36 4.51 3.99
C PRO A 19 -8.06 3.19 3.61
N ASP A 20 -8.90 2.68 4.52
CA ASP A 20 -9.75 1.49 4.29
C ASP A 20 -10.61 1.61 3.04
N ARG A 21 -11.13 2.80 2.76
CA ARG A 21 -11.94 3.07 1.57
C ARG A 21 -11.21 2.80 0.25
N CYS A 22 -9.88 2.76 0.27
CA CYS A 22 -9.07 2.46 -0.90
C CYS A 22 -8.68 0.98 -1.00
N LEU A 23 -8.96 0.18 0.04
CA LEU A 23 -8.73 -1.25 0.06
C LEU A 23 -9.77 -1.94 -0.83
N VAL A 24 -9.30 -2.75 -1.76
CA VAL A 24 -10.11 -3.51 -2.71
C VAL A 24 -9.57 -4.93 -2.81
N THR A 25 -10.48 -5.89 -2.99
CA THR A 25 -10.12 -7.25 -3.37
C THR A 25 -9.96 -7.29 -4.90
N VAL A 26 -8.82 -7.78 -5.36
CA VAL A 26 -8.50 -7.93 -6.77
C VAL A 26 -8.23 -9.39 -7.09
N GLU A 27 -8.91 -9.88 -8.14
CA GLU A 27 -8.67 -11.20 -8.69
C GLU A 27 -7.32 -11.16 -9.44
N THR A 28 -6.36 -11.98 -9.02
CA THR A 28 -5.07 -12.13 -9.71
C THR A 28 -4.94 -13.56 -10.24
N ALA A 29 -3.95 -13.82 -11.10
CA ALA A 29 -3.64 -15.18 -11.56
C ALA A 29 -3.32 -16.15 -10.39
N ARG A 30 -3.01 -15.63 -9.20
CA ARG A 30 -2.69 -16.40 -7.98
C ARG A 30 -3.82 -16.32 -6.94
N GLY A 31 -5.06 -16.09 -7.40
CA GLY A 31 -6.26 -15.92 -6.59
C GLY A 31 -6.50 -14.48 -6.12
N ASP A 32 -7.51 -14.34 -5.26
CA ASP A 32 -7.93 -13.04 -4.71
C ASP A 32 -6.88 -12.48 -3.76
N ARG A 33 -6.56 -11.20 -3.94
CA ARG A 33 -5.59 -10.47 -3.12
C ARG A 33 -6.18 -9.13 -2.70
N LEU A 34 -5.84 -8.72 -1.48
CA LEU A 34 -6.10 -7.38 -1.00
C LEU A 34 -5.06 -6.41 -1.57
N ALA A 35 -5.54 -5.31 -2.12
CA ALA A 35 -4.72 -4.26 -2.69
C ALA A 35 -5.36 -2.88 -2.47
N TYR A 36 -4.56 -1.83 -2.53
CA TYR A 36 -5.03 -0.45 -2.46
C TYR A 36 -5.05 0.18 -3.85
N GLY A 37 -6.17 0.75 -4.27
CA GLY A 37 -6.29 1.38 -5.57
C GLY A 37 -5.42 2.64 -5.69
N ALA A 38 -4.52 2.70 -6.68
CA ALA A 38 -3.59 3.83 -6.84
C ALA A 38 -4.32 5.17 -7.03
N ARG A 39 -5.37 5.19 -7.86
CA ARG A 39 -6.20 6.38 -8.08
C ARG A 39 -6.93 6.83 -6.80
N CYS A 40 -7.38 5.89 -5.98
CA CYS A 40 -8.02 6.21 -4.72
C CYS A 40 -7.01 6.83 -3.75
N LEU A 41 -5.83 6.21 -3.61
CA LEU A 41 -4.75 6.70 -2.76
C LEU A 41 -4.30 8.11 -3.18
N ASN A 42 -4.06 8.36 -4.47
CA ASN A 42 -3.66 9.69 -4.95
C ASN A 42 -4.67 10.80 -4.61
N ARG A 43 -5.96 10.46 -4.47
CA ARG A 43 -7.00 11.44 -4.11
C ARG A 43 -7.21 11.60 -2.61
N ASN A 44 -6.89 10.55 -1.84
CA ASN A 44 -7.40 10.38 -0.48
C ASN A 44 -6.31 10.16 0.57
N PHE A 45 -5.05 10.00 0.14
CA PHE A 45 -3.91 9.72 0.98
C PHE A 45 -2.76 10.66 0.60
N ARG A 46 -2.42 11.57 1.50
CA ARG A 46 -1.40 12.62 1.28
C ARG A 46 -0.01 12.10 0.90
N HIS A 47 0.31 10.86 1.29
CA HIS A 47 1.61 10.23 1.07
C HIS A 47 1.60 9.20 -0.07
N ALA A 48 0.58 9.21 -0.93
CA ALA A 48 0.47 8.23 -2.03
C ALA A 48 1.69 8.25 -2.96
N GLY A 49 2.25 9.44 -3.24
CA GLY A 49 3.49 9.58 -4.03
C GLY A 49 4.77 9.09 -3.34
N LYS A 50 4.70 8.61 -2.09
CA LYS A 50 5.82 7.98 -1.37
C LYS A 50 5.72 6.46 -1.37
N LEU A 51 4.63 5.89 -1.89
CA LEU A 51 4.45 4.44 -1.95
C LEU A 51 5.52 3.83 -2.86
N PRO A 52 6.10 2.68 -2.48
CA PRO A 52 7.13 2.02 -3.27
C PRO A 52 6.55 1.50 -4.58
N SER A 53 7.17 1.89 -5.70
CA SER A 53 6.82 1.39 -7.04
C SER A 53 6.96 -0.12 -7.18
N GLY A 54 7.85 -0.75 -6.40
CA GLY A 54 7.98 -2.21 -6.37
C GLY A 54 6.76 -2.95 -5.82
N CYS A 55 5.85 -2.27 -5.11
CA CYS A 55 4.58 -2.83 -4.67
C CYS A 55 3.41 -2.48 -5.59
N GLU A 56 3.67 -1.66 -6.63
CA GLU A 56 2.70 -1.30 -7.65
C GLU A 56 2.51 -2.43 -8.65
N THR A 57 1.27 -2.73 -8.99
CA THR A 57 0.94 -3.74 -9.99
C THR A 57 -0.31 -3.36 -10.76
N VAL A 58 -0.40 -3.81 -12.00
CA VAL A 58 -1.57 -3.62 -12.85
C VAL A 58 -2.39 -4.89 -12.83
N VAL A 59 -3.62 -4.79 -12.34
CA VAL A 59 -4.57 -5.90 -12.31
C VAL A 59 -5.66 -5.70 -13.35
N ARG A 60 -6.08 -6.79 -13.99
CA ARG A 60 -7.22 -6.79 -14.89
C ARG A 60 -8.49 -6.97 -14.07
N THR A 61 -9.35 -5.95 -14.07
CA THR A 61 -10.67 -6.00 -13.45
C THR A 61 -11.74 -6.15 -14.53
N ARG A 62 -12.98 -6.45 -14.12
CA ARG A 62 -14.15 -6.45 -15.03
C ARG A 62 -14.38 -5.09 -15.73
N ARG A 63 -13.83 -4.00 -15.18
CA ARG A 63 -13.94 -2.63 -15.72
C ARG A 63 -12.65 -2.18 -16.43
N GLY A 64 -11.78 -3.11 -16.79
CA GLY A 64 -10.49 -2.88 -17.43
C GLY A 64 -9.30 -2.93 -16.47
N PHE A 65 -8.12 -2.54 -16.97
CA PHE A 65 -6.89 -2.54 -16.19
C PHE A 65 -6.89 -1.43 -15.13
N ARG A 66 -6.39 -1.74 -13.94
CA ARG A 66 -6.28 -0.81 -12.82
C ARG A 66 -4.95 -0.99 -12.12
N THR A 67 -4.30 0.12 -11.81
CA THR A 67 -3.08 0.14 -10.99
C THR A 67 -3.47 0.06 -9.51
N VAL A 68 -2.83 -0.86 -8.80
CA VAL A 68 -3.05 -1.10 -7.37
C VAL A 68 -1.73 -1.37 -6.67
N TYR A 69 -1.70 -1.12 -5.36
CA TYR A 69 -0.57 -1.46 -4.50
C TYR A 69 -0.94 -2.66 -3.63
N GLY A 70 -0.18 -3.75 -3.71
CA GLY A 70 -0.50 -4.96 -2.96
C GLY A 70 -0.40 -4.74 -1.43
N ALA A 71 -1.45 -5.04 -0.68
CA ALA A 71 -1.49 -4.78 0.76
C ALA A 71 -0.37 -5.51 1.51
N ARG A 72 -0.15 -6.81 1.20
CA ARG A 72 0.95 -7.60 1.79
C ARG A 72 2.34 -7.05 1.44
N CYS A 73 2.52 -6.47 0.26
CA CYS A 73 3.81 -5.91 -0.13
C CYS A 73 4.12 -4.65 0.70
N LEU A 74 3.12 -3.78 0.81
CA LEU A 74 3.18 -2.56 1.62
C LEU A 74 3.43 -2.87 3.11
N GLU A 75 2.74 -3.88 3.65
CA GLU A 75 2.92 -4.34 5.03
C GLU A 75 4.37 -4.79 5.29
N ARG A 76 4.95 -5.60 4.39
CA ARG A 76 6.36 -6.01 4.49
C ARG A 76 7.35 -4.85 4.37
N ASP A 77 7.01 -3.82 3.59
CA ASP A 77 7.82 -2.60 3.47
C ASP A 77 7.70 -1.68 4.71
N GLY A 78 6.80 -2.01 5.64
CA GLY A 78 6.59 -1.30 6.90
C GLY A 78 5.51 -0.22 6.85
N TRP A 79 4.66 -0.22 5.82
CA TRP A 79 3.48 0.65 5.76
C TRP A 79 2.37 0.10 6.64
N GLN A 80 1.68 1.01 7.33
CA GLN A 80 0.50 0.66 8.10
C GLN A 80 -0.68 0.40 7.14
N VAL A 81 -0.98 -0.87 6.90
CA VAL A 81 -2.17 -1.29 6.16
C VAL A 81 -3.28 -1.61 7.15
N LEU A 82 -4.48 -1.11 6.88
CA LEU A 82 -5.69 -1.54 7.54
C LEU A 82 -6.21 -2.81 6.83
N ALA A 83 -5.41 -3.87 6.80
CA ALA A 83 -5.93 -5.16 6.38
C ALA A 83 -6.78 -5.69 7.54
N ARG A 84 -8.12 -5.70 7.37
CA ARG A 84 -9.03 -6.32 8.35
C ARG A 84 -8.51 -7.74 8.66
N ARG A 85 -8.10 -7.98 9.92
CA ARG A 85 -7.89 -9.32 10.45
C ARG A 85 -9.23 -9.98 10.73
#